data_AF-A0A368F9P0-F1
#
_entry.id   AF-A0A368F9P0-F1
#
_cell.length_a   1.000
_cell.length_b   1.000
_cell.length_c   1.000
_cell.angle_alpha   90.00
_cell.angle_beta   90.00
_cell.angle_gamma   90.00
#
_symmetry.space_group_name_H-M   'P 1'
#
loop_
_entity.id
_entity.type
_entity.pdbx_description
1 polymer ?
#
loop_
_entity_poly.entity_id
_entity_poly.type
_entity_poly.pdbx_seq_one_letter_code
_entity_poly.pdbx_strand_id
1 'polypeptide(L)'
;MFHVDCRVLGMLLCCSGRKDDHTKTIERELHNERKILRRQVKILLLGSGESGKSTFIKQMNIIHGAGEFTADEVRAYRQQIYQVFVSFRMFPLLSLNDKVSNLWMAIVVISVYK
;
A
#
# COMPACT_ATOMS: atom_id res chain seq x y z
N MET A 1 53.02 -33.10 31.32
CA MET A 1 53.39 -32.74 29.94
C MET A 1 52.38 -33.41 29.02
N PHE A 2 51.28 -32.71 28.72
CA PHE A 2 50.23 -33.19 27.82
C PHE A 2 50.74 -33.05 26.38
N HIS A 3 50.76 -34.14 25.62
CA HIS A 3 50.87 -34.12 24.17
C HIS A 3 49.97 -35.23 23.64
N VAL A 4 48.71 -34.88 23.38
CA VAL A 4 47.78 -35.69 22.58
C VAL A 4 47.63 -34.97 21.26
N ASP A 5 47.91 -35.69 20.19
CA ASP A 5 48.04 -35.22 18.82
C ASP A 5 46.86 -34.38 18.32
N CYS A 6 47.20 -33.27 17.67
CA CYS A 6 46.31 -32.24 17.21
C CYS A 6 46.18 -32.35 15.68
N ARG A 7 45.00 -32.72 15.16
CA ARG A 7 44.52 -32.44 13.78
C ARG A 7 45.38 -33.09 12.66
N VAL A 8 44.81 -33.75 11.65
CA VAL A 8 44.41 -33.19 10.35
C VAL A 8 44.42 -34.46 9.46
N LEU A 9 43.31 -35.02 8.99
CA LEU A 9 42.79 -34.81 7.64
C LEU A 9 41.64 -35.83 7.51
N GLY A 10 40.40 -35.49 7.85
CA GLY A 10 39.49 -34.96 6.85
C GLY A 10 38.71 -36.03 6.07
N MET A 11 38.14 -37.06 6.70
CA MET A 11 37.26 -37.99 5.97
C MET A 11 36.31 -38.85 6.82
N LEU A 12 35.76 -38.33 7.92
CA LEU A 12 34.71 -39.05 8.66
C LEU A 12 33.67 -38.11 9.28
N LEU A 13 33.21 -37.14 8.48
CA LEU A 13 32.10 -36.25 8.83
C LEU A 13 31.14 -36.08 7.65
N CYS A 14 30.89 -37.18 6.93
CA CYS A 14 29.74 -37.28 6.05
C CYS A 14 28.76 -38.29 6.64
N CYS A 15 27.49 -37.89 6.67
CA CYS A 15 26.31 -38.70 6.98
C CYS A 15 25.87 -38.81 8.47
N SER A 16 25.53 -37.69 9.11
CA SER A 16 24.49 -37.67 10.16
C SER A 16 23.75 -36.33 10.28
N GLY A 17 23.69 -35.55 9.19
CA GLY A 17 22.73 -34.46 9.10
C GLY A 17 21.35 -35.05 8.85
N ARG A 18 20.62 -35.45 9.91
CA ARG A 18 19.16 -35.54 9.83
C ARG A 18 18.69 -34.14 9.42
N LYS A 19 18.47 -33.91 8.13
CA LYS A 19 17.65 -32.79 7.70
C LYS A 19 16.27 -33.09 8.25
N ASP A 20 15.93 -32.44 9.35
CA ASP A 20 14.62 -32.53 9.99
C ASP A 20 13.54 -32.39 8.91
N ASP A 21 12.51 -33.23 8.94
CA ASP A 21 11.49 -33.24 7.90
C ASP A 21 10.75 -31.87 7.82
N HIS A 22 10.77 -31.11 8.91
CA HIS A 22 10.39 -29.70 8.97
C HIS A 22 11.26 -28.81 8.06
N THR A 23 12.59 -28.94 8.12
CA THR A 23 13.52 -28.19 7.28
C THR A 23 13.32 -28.51 5.81
N LYS A 24 13.08 -29.78 5.45
CA LYS A 24 12.76 -30.17 4.06
C LYS A 24 11.44 -29.58 3.58
N THR A 25 10.46 -29.46 4.47
CA THR A 25 9.15 -28.87 4.15
C THR A 25 9.28 -27.37 3.89
N ILE A 26 9.99 -26.66 4.77
CA ILE A 26 10.29 -25.23 4.60
C ILE A 26 11.08 -24.97 3.30
N GLU A 27 12.09 -25.79 2.99
CA GLU A 27 12.85 -25.66 1.74
C GLU A 27 11.96 -25.83 0.50
N ARG A 28 10.97 -26.74 0.54
CA ARG A 28 10.00 -26.93 -0.55
C ARG A 28 9.06 -25.73 -0.71
N GLU A 29 8.54 -25.20 0.39
CA GLU A 29 7.69 -24.01 0.40
C GLU A 29 8.44 -22.80 -0.19
N LEU A 30 9.65 -22.53 0.30
CA LEU A 30 10.51 -21.46 -0.23
C LEU A 30 10.81 -21.63 -1.71
N HIS A 31 11.02 -22.87 -2.18
CA HIS A 31 11.26 -23.13 -3.59
C HIS A 31 10.02 -22.85 -4.45
N ASN A 32 8.83 -23.19 -3.96
CA ASN A 32 7.56 -22.91 -4.63
C ASN A 32 7.27 -21.41 -4.66
N GLU A 33 7.46 -20.70 -3.56
CA GLU A 33 7.33 -19.23 -3.51
C GLU A 33 8.30 -18.55 -4.49
N ARG A 34 9.56 -18.98 -4.53
CA ARG A 34 10.53 -18.47 -5.51
C ARG A 34 10.07 -18.67 -6.96
N LYS A 35 9.39 -19.78 -7.28
CA LYS A 35 8.82 -20.00 -8.62
C LYS A 35 7.68 -19.03 -8.93
N ILE A 36 6.82 -18.76 -7.95
CA ILE A 36 5.70 -17.82 -8.08
C ILE A 36 6.24 -16.39 -8.27
N LEU A 37 7.17 -15.97 -7.41
CA LEU A 37 7.80 -14.65 -7.46
C LEU A 37 8.51 -14.40 -8.80
N ARG A 38 9.19 -15.41 -9.36
CA ARG A 38 9.82 -15.30 -10.69
C ARG A 38 8.83 -15.06 -11.83
N ARG A 39 7.58 -15.49 -11.67
CA ARG A 39 6.51 -15.30 -12.66
C ARG A 39 5.71 -14.01 -12.40
N GLN A 40 5.90 -13.37 -11.24
CA GLN A 40 5.17 -12.16 -10.88
C GLN A 40 5.75 -10.93 -11.59
N VAL A 41 4.91 -10.22 -12.32
CA VAL A 41 5.26 -8.93 -12.93
C VAL A 41 4.92 -7.80 -11.95
N LYS A 42 5.89 -6.93 -11.66
CA LYS A 42 5.70 -5.74 -10.81
C LYS A 42 5.62 -4.50 -11.70
N ILE A 43 4.57 -3.71 -11.52
CA ILE A 43 4.34 -2.48 -12.27
C ILE A 43 4.46 -1.30 -11.30
N LEU A 44 5.25 -0.28 -11.67
CA LEU A 44 5.37 0.97 -10.94
C LEU A 44 4.65 2.08 -11.71
N LEU A 45 3.64 2.70 -11.09
CA LEU A 45 2.97 3.86 -11.67
C LEU A 45 3.58 5.15 -11.12
N LEU A 46 4.18 5.95 -11.99
CA LEU A 46 4.75 7.26 -11.68
C LEU A 46 3.84 8.38 -12.21
N GLY A 47 3.69 9.46 -11.45
CA GLY A 47 2.89 10.62 -11.85
C GLY A 47 2.60 11.57 -10.68
N SER A 48 2.17 12.79 -10.98
CA SER A 48 1.77 13.81 -10.00
C SER A 48 0.67 13.30 -9.04
N GLY A 49 0.60 13.80 -7.80
CA GLY A 49 -0.31 13.33 -6.74
C GLY A 49 -1.78 13.15 -7.18
N GLU A 50 -2.24 14.01 -8.08
CA GLU A 50 -3.63 14.05 -8.56
C GLU A 50 -3.87 13.30 -9.88
N SER A 51 -2.84 12.68 -10.46
CA SER A 51 -2.88 12.08 -11.80
C SER A 51 -3.73 10.80 -11.94
N GLY A 52 -4.55 10.45 -10.94
CA GLY A 52 -5.46 9.30 -11.00
C GLY A 52 -4.79 7.92 -10.93
N LYS A 53 -3.55 7.82 -10.42
CA LYS A 53 -2.85 6.52 -10.26
C LYS A 53 -3.66 5.50 -9.45
N SER A 54 -4.29 5.95 -8.37
CA SER A 54 -5.18 5.13 -7.56
C SER A 54 -6.43 4.69 -8.32
N THR A 55 -6.96 5.53 -9.21
CA THR A 55 -8.09 5.20 -10.09
C THR A 55 -7.72 4.11 -11.09
N PHE A 56 -6.53 4.18 -11.69
CA PHE A 56 -6.04 3.15 -12.61
C PHE A 56 -5.92 1.78 -11.93
N ILE A 57 -5.34 1.73 -10.72
CA ILE A 57 -5.24 0.49 -9.94
C ILE A 57 -6.63 -0.05 -9.56
N LYS A 58 -7.56 0.81 -9.17
CA LYS A 58 -8.95 0.41 -8.88
C LYS A 58 -9.62 -0.21 -10.11
N GLN A 59 -9.42 0.36 -11.30
CA GLN A 59 -9.93 -0.22 -12.55
C GLN A 59 -9.27 -1.56 -12.89
N MET A 60 -7.96 -1.71 -12.64
CA MET A 60 -7.28 -2.99 -12.81
C MET A 60 -7.86 -4.08 -11.90
N ASN A 61 -8.20 -3.76 -10.66
CA ASN A 61 -8.88 -4.72 -9.76
C ASN A 61 -10.28 -5.09 -10.25
N ILE A 62 -11.02 -4.17 -10.87
CA ILE A 62 -12.36 -4.44 -11.42
C ILE A 62 -12.27 -5.40 -12.63
N ILE A 63 -11.28 -5.21 -13.51
CA ILE A 63 -11.19 -5.97 -14.76
C ILE A 63 -10.45 -7.31 -14.57
N HIS A 64 -9.47 -7.39 -13.67
CA HIS A 64 -8.58 -8.57 -13.53
C HIS A 64 -8.60 -9.20 -12.12
N GLY A 65 -9.21 -8.54 -11.14
CA GLY A 65 -9.42 -9.11 -9.81
C GLY A 65 -10.68 -9.97 -9.74
N ALA A 66 -10.99 -10.50 -8.56
CA ALA A 66 -12.19 -11.31 -8.30
C ALA A 66 -13.53 -10.54 -8.49
N GLY A 67 -13.51 -9.28 -8.96
CA GLY A 67 -14.67 -8.47 -9.30
C GLY A 67 -15.52 -7.99 -8.11
N GLU A 68 -15.54 -8.75 -7.03
CA GLU A 68 -16.36 -8.49 -5.85
C GLU A 68 -15.54 -7.77 -4.79
N PHE A 69 -15.90 -6.50 -4.53
CA PHE A 69 -15.42 -5.81 -3.35
C PHE A 69 -16.06 -6.43 -2.10
N THR A 70 -15.24 -6.71 -1.10
CA THR A 70 -15.75 -7.22 0.18
C THR A 70 -16.59 -6.15 0.88
N ALA A 71 -17.51 -6.58 1.77
CA ALA A 71 -18.38 -5.65 2.50
C ALA A 71 -17.58 -4.61 3.31
N ASP A 72 -16.41 -4.99 3.82
CA ASP A 72 -15.52 -4.10 4.57
C ASP A 72 -14.82 -3.08 3.65
N GLU A 73 -14.40 -3.49 2.45
CA GLU A 73 -13.85 -2.58 1.45
C GLU A 73 -14.88 -1.56 0.99
N VAL A 74 -16.12 -1.99 0.73
CA VAL A 74 -17.23 -1.09 0.37
C VAL A 74 -17.48 -0.06 1.48
N ARG A 75 -17.46 -0.49 2.74
CA ARG A 75 -17.60 0.43 3.89
C ARG A 75 -16.46 1.44 3.95
N ALA A 76 -15.22 1.01 3.72
CA ALA A 76 -14.07 1.90 3.65
C ALA A 76 -14.16 2.90 2.49
N TYR A 77 -14.58 2.45 1.30
CA TYR A 77 -14.79 3.34 0.15
C TYR A 77 -15.88 4.37 0.39
N ARG A 78 -16.96 3.99 1.09
CA ARG A 78 -18.01 4.94 1.45
C ARG A 78 -17.49 6.11 2.28
N GLN A 79 -16.62 5.83 3.26
CA GLN A 79 -15.96 6.88 4.04
C GLN A 79 -15.08 7.78 3.16
N GLN A 80 -14.30 7.18 2.25
CA GLN A 80 -13.48 7.94 1.31
C GLN A 80 -14.31 8.87 0.40
N ILE A 81 -15.47 8.40 -0.08
CA ILE A 81 -16.38 9.20 -0.92
C ILE A 81 -16.90 10.41 -0.15
N TYR A 82 -17.31 10.24 1.11
CA TYR A 82 -17.76 11.38 1.93
C TYR A 82 -16.65 12.41 2.14
N GLN A 83 -15.42 11.96 2.43
CA GLN A 83 -14.28 12.86 2.59
C GLN A 83 -14.01 13.66 1.31
N VAL A 84 -14.00 12.99 0.14
CA VAL A 84 -13.82 13.68 -1.15
C VAL A 84 -14.95 14.68 -1.41
N PHE A 85 -16.20 14.31 -1.15
CA PHE A 85 -17.34 15.21 -1.36
C PHE A 85 -17.25 16.45 -0.46
N VAL A 86 -16.94 16.27 0.83
CA VAL A 86 -16.81 17.39 1.77
C VAL A 86 -15.62 18.27 1.41
N SER A 87 -14.45 17.68 1.17
CA SER A 87 -13.21 18.44 0.91
C SER A 87 -13.20 19.14 -0.45
N PHE A 88 -13.60 18.46 -1.53
CA PHE A 88 -13.52 19.03 -2.88
C PHE A 88 -14.76 19.82 -3.27
N ARG A 89 -15.96 19.44 -2.79
CA ARG A 89 -17.21 20.08 -3.20
C ARG A 89 -17.74 21.04 -2.14
N MET A 90 -17.90 20.60 -0.90
CA MET A 90 -18.53 21.42 0.15
C MET A 90 -17.63 22.58 0.61
N PHE A 91 -16.39 22.28 1.00
CA PHE A 91 -15.49 23.25 1.63
C PHE A 91 -15.16 24.45 0.73
N PRO A 92 -14.86 24.30 -0.58
CA PRO A 92 -14.61 25.44 -1.45
C PRO A 92 -15.86 26.29 -1.69
N LEU A 93 -17.05 25.69 -1.76
CA LEU A 93 -18.31 26.42 -1.94
C LEU A 93 -18.64 27.30 -0.72
N LEU A 94 -18.44 26.78 0.49
CA LEU A 94 -18.57 27.57 1.72
C LEU A 94 -17.52 28.69 1.79
N SER A 95 -16.28 28.38 1.45
CA SER A 95 -15.17 29.36 1.42
C SER A 95 -15.37 30.47 0.38
N LEU A 96 -16.09 30.20 -0.72
CA LEU A 96 -16.45 31.21 -1.71
C LEU A 96 -17.56 32.14 -1.18
N ASN A 97 -18.55 31.59 -0.48
CA ASN A 97 -19.62 32.38 0.13
C ASN A 97 -19.09 33.29 1.26
N ASP A 98 -18.09 32.85 2.02
CA ASP A 98 -17.42 33.70 3.02
C ASP A 98 -16.56 34.80 2.37
N LYS A 99 -15.97 34.57 1.20
CA LYS A 99 -15.19 35.61 0.50
C LYS A 99 -16.09 36.69 -0.10
N VAL A 100 -17.28 36.33 -0.58
CA VAL A 100 -18.27 37.30 -1.10
C VAL A 100 -18.90 38.10 0.05
N SER A 101 -19.14 37.48 1.21
CA SER A 101 -19.64 38.19 2.40
C SER A 101 -18.60 39.18 2.95
N ASN A 102 -17.31 38.86 2.94
CA ASN A 102 -16.28 39.82 3.38
C ASN A 102 -16.20 41.09 2.52
N LEU A 103 -16.40 40.99 1.20
CA LEU A 103 -16.45 42.16 0.31
C LEU A 103 -17.76 42.93 0.42
N TRP A 104 -18.91 42.24 0.50
CA TRP A 104 -20.21 42.90 0.70
C TRP A 104 -20.31 43.58 2.06
N MET A 105 -19.81 42.95 3.12
CA MET A 105 -19.75 43.55 4.46
C MET A 105 -18.81 44.75 4.48
N ALA A 106 -17.67 44.70 3.77
CA ALA A 106 -16.81 45.87 3.62
C ALA A 106 -17.50 47.03 2.86
N ILE A 107 -18.23 46.75 1.78
CA ILE A 107 -18.99 47.77 1.03
C ILE A 107 -20.11 48.39 1.87
N VAL A 108 -20.86 47.56 2.62
CA VAL A 108 -21.92 48.03 3.52
C VAL A 108 -21.33 48.86 4.67
N VAL A 109 -20.22 48.45 5.28
CA VAL A 109 -19.55 49.22 6.33
C VAL A 109 -19.04 50.57 5.79
N ILE A 110 -18.44 50.60 4.59
CA ILE A 110 -17.99 51.85 3.97
C ILE A 110 -19.17 52.79 3.64
N SER A 111 -20.32 52.24 3.25
CA SER A 111 -21.52 53.04 2.93
C SER A 111 -22.33 53.49 4.16
N VAL A 112 -22.10 52.89 5.33
CA VAL A 112 -22.75 53.27 6.60
C VAL A 112 -21.88 54.24 7.41
N TYR A 113 -20.56 54.20 7.24
CA TYR A 113 -19.61 55.10 7.92
C TYR A 113 -19.17 56.29 7.04
N LYS A 114 -19.93 56.62 6.00
CA LYS A 114 -19.82 57.84 5.20
C LYS A 114 -21.18 58.50 5.07
#